data_AF-M2B894-F1
#
_entry.id   AF-M2B894-F1
#
_cell.length_a   1.000
_cell.length_b   1.000
_cell.length_c   1.000
_cell.angle_alpha   90.00
_cell.angle_beta   90.00
_cell.angle_gamma   90.00
#
_symmetry.space_group_name_H-M   'P 1'
#
loop_
_entity.id
_entity.type
_entity.pdbx_description
1 polymer ?
#
loop_
_entity_poly.entity_id
_entity_poly.type
_entity_poly.pdbx_seq_one_letter_code
_entity_poly.pdbx_strand_id
1 'polypeptide(L)'
;MIRHGIFRINNVYDEEIKTLLLKSIDEYECEAELRLFFENNSNEYMIIIYKDRCSFQRCGNIKKSSGEYYYKTLDELYTATQVDDIILKKDWDKIIAFDCEDFEILGFWK
;
A
#
# COMPACT_ATOMS: atom_id res chain seq x y z
N MET A 1 8.50 -18.39 15.37
CA MET A 1 7.71 -17.16 15.62
C MET A 1 7.96 -16.27 14.40
N ILE A 2 7.08 -16.34 13.41
CA ILE A 2 7.26 -15.62 12.14
C ILE A 2 7.08 -14.13 12.46
N ARG A 3 8.18 -13.37 12.40
CA ARG A 3 8.13 -11.91 12.50
C ARG A 3 7.49 -11.43 11.20
N HIS A 4 6.21 -11.09 11.22
CA HIS A 4 5.62 -10.26 10.19
C HIS A 4 6.30 -8.89 10.35
N GLY A 5 7.02 -8.46 9.31
CA GLY A 5 7.83 -7.25 9.32
C GLY A 5 6.96 -6.00 9.31
N ILE A 6 6.38 -5.64 10.46
CA ILE A 6 5.80 -4.31 10.63
C ILE A 6 6.96 -3.31 10.67
N PHE A 7 7.28 -2.70 9.52
CA PHE A 7 8.29 -1.66 9.44
C PHE A 7 7.72 -0.37 10.03
N ARG A 8 8.32 0.10 11.13
CA ARG A 8 8.06 1.44 11.66
C ARG A 8 8.73 2.46 10.76
N ILE A 9 7.99 3.50 10.36
CA ILE A 9 8.51 4.60 9.53
C ILE A 9 9.62 5.32 10.29
N ASN A 10 10.86 4.92 10.03
CA ASN A 10 12.00 5.81 10.13
C ASN A 10 12.64 5.77 8.74
N ASN A 11 12.33 6.76 7.90
CA ASN A 11 12.94 7.06 6.61
C ASN A 11 12.46 6.33 5.33
N VAL A 12 11.24 5.77 5.29
CA VAL A 12 10.70 5.26 4.01
C VAL A 12 9.83 6.32 3.33
N TYR A 13 10.27 6.77 2.16
CA TYR A 13 9.62 7.81 1.37
C TYR A 13 8.54 7.22 0.46
N ASP A 14 7.51 7.99 0.15
CA ASP A 14 6.43 7.60 -0.76
C ASP A 14 6.96 7.14 -2.13
N GLU A 15 7.97 7.84 -2.65
CA GLU A 15 8.63 7.49 -3.92
C GLU A 15 9.40 6.15 -3.87
N GLU A 16 9.94 5.78 -2.71
CA GLU A 16 10.60 4.48 -2.55
C GLU A 16 9.56 3.34 -2.63
N ILE A 17 8.44 3.49 -1.93
CA ILE A 17 7.34 2.53 -2.00
C ILE A 17 6.78 2.41 -3.41
N LYS A 18 6.54 3.53 -4.12
CA LYS A 18 6.11 3.49 -5.52
C LYS A 18 7.09 2.71 -6.38
N THR A 19 8.39 2.94 -6.19
CA THR A 19 9.45 2.23 -6.92
C THR A 19 9.39 0.72 -6.67
N LEU A 20 9.22 0.29 -5.42
CA LEU A 20 9.12 -1.13 -5.08
C LEU A 20 7.84 -1.78 -5.64
N LEU A 21 6.71 -1.08 -5.61
CA LEU A 21 5.45 -1.55 -6.22
C LEU A 21 5.58 -1.73 -7.73
N LEU A 22 6.19 -0.76 -8.43
CA LEU A 22 6.41 -0.89 -9.87
C LEU A 22 7.39 -2.03 -10.17
N LYS A 23 8.46 -2.14 -9.38
CA LYS A 23 9.45 -3.21 -9.51
C LYS A 23 8.83 -4.60 -9.37
N SER A 24 7.87 -4.80 -8.46
CA SER A 24 7.24 -6.12 -8.26
C SER A 24 6.56 -6.61 -9.55
N ILE A 25 5.90 -5.70 -10.28
CA ILE A 25 5.28 -6.03 -11.57
C ILE A 25 6.32 -6.14 -12.68
N ASP A 26 7.17 -5.12 -12.83
CA ASP A 26 8.03 -4.98 -14.01
C ASP A 26 9.13 -6.05 -14.07
N GLU A 27 9.65 -6.48 -12.92
CA GLU A 27 10.75 -7.44 -12.84
C GLU A 27 10.30 -8.86 -12.44
N TYR A 28 9.19 -8.98 -11.71
CA TYR A 28 8.79 -10.25 -11.08
C TYR A 28 7.38 -10.72 -11.46
N GLU A 29 6.63 -9.98 -12.28
CA GLU A 29 5.24 -10.26 -12.63
C GLU A 29 4.35 -10.49 -11.38
N CYS A 30 4.66 -9.79 -10.29
CA CYS A 30 4.04 -9.94 -8.98
C CYS A 30 3.10 -8.78 -8.68
N GLU A 31 1.81 -9.08 -8.56
CA GLU A 31 0.75 -8.17 -8.14
C GLU A 31 0.79 -7.96 -6.62
N ALA A 32 1.75 -7.14 -6.18
CA ALA A 32 2.03 -6.95 -4.75
C ALA A 32 0.88 -6.25 -4.01
N GLU A 33 0.60 -6.73 -2.80
CA GLU A 33 -0.39 -6.18 -1.87
C GLU A 33 0.31 -5.46 -0.70
N LEU A 34 0.33 -4.12 -0.74
CA LEU A 34 0.92 -3.30 0.33
C LEU A 34 -0.16 -2.85 1.30
N ARG A 35 -0.06 -3.30 2.55
CA ARG A 35 -0.93 -2.90 3.66
C ARG A 35 -0.40 -1.64 4.33
N LEU A 36 -1.30 -0.71 4.64
CA LEU A 36 -1.01 0.59 5.26
C LEU A 36 -1.81 0.76 6.56
N PHE A 37 -1.13 1.24 7.59
CA PHE A 37 -1.70 1.52 8.90
C PHE A 37 -1.47 2.98 9.27
N PHE A 38 -2.54 3.73 9.51
CA PHE A 38 -2.47 5.17 9.84
C PHE A 38 -2.54 5.39 11.36
N GLU A 39 -1.90 6.46 11.84
CA GLU A 39 -2.04 6.92 13.21
C GLU A 39 -3.51 7.22 13.53
N ASN A 40 -3.94 6.87 14.75
CA ASN A 40 -5.30 7.12 15.24
C ASN A 40 -6.42 6.54 14.34
N ASN A 41 -6.11 5.57 13.46
CA ASN A 41 -7.07 4.88 12.62
C ASN A 41 -6.94 3.37 12.83
N SER A 42 -8.05 2.71 13.17
CA SER A 42 -8.07 1.25 13.38
C SER A 42 -8.37 0.44 12.12
N ASN A 43 -8.65 1.11 11.00
CA ASN A 43 -8.82 0.47 9.72
C ASN A 43 -7.45 0.15 9.11
N GLU A 44 -7.41 -0.97 8.40
CA GLU A 44 -6.30 -1.34 7.52
C GLU A 44 -6.67 -0.96 6.10
N TYR A 45 -5.70 -0.44 5.36
CA TYR A 45 -5.86 -0.12 3.94
C TYR A 45 -4.84 -0.88 3.12
N MET A 46 -5.11 -1.03 1.83
CA MET A 46 -4.25 -1.78 0.93
C MET A 46 -4.13 -1.07 -0.42
N ILE A 47 -2.90 -0.96 -0.90
CA ILE A 47 -2.59 -0.69 -2.31
C ILE A 47 -2.33 -2.03 -2.98
N ILE A 48 -2.93 -2.28 -4.13
CA ILE A 48 -2.61 -3.44 -4.98
C ILE A 48 -2.13 -2.93 -6.33
N ILE A 49 -1.00 -3.45 -6.80
CA ILE A 49 -0.46 -3.13 -8.12
C ILE A 49 -0.81 -4.23 -9.12
N TYR A 50 -1.24 -3.84 -10.31
CA TYR A 50 -1.52 -4.73 -11.45
C TYR A 50 -0.68 -4.30 -12.64
N LYS A 51 -0.62 -5.14 -13.67
CA LYS A 51 0.12 -4.85 -14.91
C LYS A 51 -0.34 -3.56 -15.61
N ASP A 52 -1.62 -3.21 -15.52
CA ASP A 52 -2.22 -2.10 -16.28
C ASP A 52 -2.91 -1.03 -15.42
N ARG A 53 -2.94 -1.22 -14.09
CA ARG A 53 -3.64 -0.36 -13.15
C ARG A 53 -3.15 -0.57 -11.72
N CYS A 54 -3.69 0.18 -10.79
CA CYS A 54 -3.53 -0.06 -9.35
C CYS A 54 -4.88 0.14 -8.65
N SER A 55 -5.00 -0.36 -7.43
CA SER A 55 -6.19 -0.12 -6.61
C SER A 55 -5.86 0.27 -5.19
N PHE A 56 -6.82 0.94 -4.56
CA PHE A 56 -6.81 1.23 -3.14
C PHE A 56 -8.10 0.72 -2.50
N GLN A 57 -8.00 0.15 -1.29
CA GLN A 57 -9.17 -0.28 -0.53
C GLN A 57 -8.95 -0.17 0.97
N ARG A 58 -10.05 -0.03 1.72
CA ARG A 58 -10.12 -0.38 3.14
C ARG A 58 -10.38 -1.87 3.28
N CYS A 59 -9.49 -2.57 3.96
CA CYS A 59 -9.60 -3.98 4.29
C CYS A 59 -10.71 -4.22 5.33
N GLY A 60 -11.30 -5.41 5.31
CA GLY A 60 -12.25 -5.84 6.32
C GLY A 60 -13.23 -6.90 5.81
N ASN A 61 -14.15 -7.31 6.68
CA ASN A 61 -15.26 -8.17 6.27
C ASN A 61 -16.24 -7.41 5.35
N ILE A 62 -17.23 -8.11 4.81
CA ILE A 62 -18.19 -7.56 3.84
C ILE A 62 -18.95 -6.31 4.30
N LYS A 63 -19.02 -6.03 5.61
CA LYS A 63 -19.67 -4.83 6.17
C LYS A 63 -18.72 -3.64 6.32
N LYS A 64 -17.41 -3.88 6.32
CA LYS A 64 -16.36 -2.90 6.59
C LYS A 64 -15.50 -2.60 5.38
N SER A 65 -15.26 -3.61 4.54
CA SER A 65 -14.49 -3.43 3.31
C SER A 65 -15.15 -2.39 2.41
N SER A 66 -14.32 -1.57 1.77
CA SER A 66 -14.79 -0.59 0.80
C SER A 66 -14.93 -1.15 -0.61
N GLY A 67 -14.38 -2.35 -0.87
CA GLY A 67 -14.01 -2.77 -2.22
C GLY A 67 -12.85 -1.96 -2.79
N GLU A 68 -12.35 -2.40 -3.94
CA GLU A 68 -11.23 -1.79 -4.66
C GLU A 68 -11.67 -0.60 -5.51
N TYR A 69 -10.95 0.51 -5.36
CA TYR A 69 -11.04 1.69 -6.21
C TYR A 69 -9.85 1.68 -7.17
N TYR A 70 -10.12 1.55 -8.47
CA TYR A 70 -9.10 1.40 -9.49
C TYR A 70 -8.64 2.76 -10.05
N TYR A 71 -7.34 2.85 -10.32
CA TYR A 71 -6.68 4.01 -10.92
C TYR A 71 -5.70 3.54 -11.99
N LYS A 72 -5.45 4.38 -13.00
CA LYS A 72 -4.58 4.01 -14.11
C LYS A 72 -3.10 4.03 -13.71
N THR A 73 -2.71 4.92 -12.81
CA THR A 73 -1.31 5.06 -12.36
C THR A 73 -1.23 5.27 -10.85
N LEU A 74 -0.07 4.94 -10.26
CA LEU A 74 0.18 5.22 -8.84
C LEU A 74 0.11 6.72 -8.54
N ASP A 75 0.51 7.61 -9.45
CA ASP A 75 0.37 9.05 -9.23
C ASP A 75 -1.09 9.50 -9.13
N GLU A 76 -1.97 8.92 -9.96
CA GLU A 76 -3.41 9.17 -9.87
C GLU A 76 -3.95 8.66 -8.52
N LEU A 77 -3.60 7.43 -8.13
CA LEU A 77 -3.98 6.85 -6.84
C LEU A 77 -3.50 7.71 -5.66
N TYR A 78 -2.25 8.17 -5.67
CA TYR A 78 -1.68 8.94 -4.57
C TYR A 78 -2.29 10.34 -4.40
N THR A 79 -2.80 10.92 -5.49
CA THR A 79 -3.37 12.27 -5.50
C THR A 79 -4.89 12.31 -5.37
N ALA A 80 -5.57 11.20 -5.64
CA ALA A 80 -7.02 11.07 -5.49
C ALA A 80 -7.46 11.07 -4.01
N THR A 81 -8.68 11.58 -3.77
CA THR A 81 -9.39 11.38 -2.51
C THR A 81 -9.92 9.96 -2.46
N GLN A 82 -9.35 9.14 -1.59
CA GLN A 82 -9.70 7.75 -1.38
C GLN A 82 -10.86 7.58 -0.41
N VAL A 83 -11.25 6.32 -0.16
CA VAL A 83 -12.13 5.96 0.95
C VAL A 83 -11.62 6.56 2.27
N ASP A 84 -12.55 6.99 3.13
CA ASP A 84 -12.28 7.65 4.42
C ASP A 84 -11.53 8.99 4.28
N ASP A 85 -11.71 9.67 3.15
CA ASP A 85 -11.15 10.99 2.85
C ASP A 85 -9.60 11.03 2.90
N ILE A 86 -8.95 9.88 2.70
CA ILE A 86 -7.50 9.74 2.68
C ILE A 86 -6.93 10.25 1.35
N ILE A 87 -5.87 11.05 1.39
CA ILE A 87 -5.08 11.42 0.20
C ILE A 87 -3.64 11.01 0.49
N LEU A 88 -3.15 9.91 -0.09
CA LEU A 88 -1.84 9.34 0.28
C LEU A 88 -0.69 10.33 0.16
N LYS A 89 -0.64 11.14 -0.89
CA LYS A 89 0.40 12.17 -1.07
C LYS A 89 0.43 13.21 0.06
N LYS A 90 -0.72 13.50 0.66
CA LYS A 90 -0.86 14.49 1.75
C LYS A 90 -0.74 13.85 3.12
N ASP A 91 -1.24 12.63 3.26
CA ASP A 91 -1.40 11.92 4.52
C ASP A 91 -0.28 10.88 4.76
N TRP A 92 0.75 10.85 3.92
CA TRP A 92 1.85 9.87 4.01
C TRP A 92 2.51 9.87 5.39
N ASP A 93 2.77 11.04 5.95
CA ASP A 93 3.39 11.21 7.27
C ASP A 93 2.54 10.68 8.43
N LYS A 94 1.27 10.35 8.18
CA LYS A 94 0.36 9.75 9.16
C LYS A 94 0.42 8.23 9.12
N ILE A 95 1.08 7.62 8.15
CA ILE A 95 1.28 6.17 8.12
C ILE A 95 2.28 5.83 9.22
N ILE A 96 1.95 4.90 10.11
CA ILE A 96 2.82 4.49 11.23
C ILE A 96 3.49 3.14 10.97
N ALA A 97 2.92 2.38 10.05
CA ALA A 97 3.46 1.12 9.59
C ALA A 97 2.91 0.76 8.22
N PHE A 98 3.68 -0.05 7.51
CA PHE A 98 3.22 -0.82 6.37
C PHE A 98 3.71 -2.26 6.48
N ASP A 99 3.04 -3.16 5.76
CA ASP A 99 3.37 -4.57 5.66
C ASP A 99 3.13 -5.03 4.22
N CYS A 100 4.02 -5.85 3.68
CA CYS A 100 3.88 -6.40 2.34
C CYS A 100 4.60 -7.74 2.27
N GLU A 101 3.81 -8.82 2.30
CA GLU A 101 4.33 -10.19 2.23
C GLU A 101 5.04 -10.45 0.90
N ASP A 102 4.54 -9.88 -0.19
CA ASP A 102 5.18 -9.99 -1.50
C ASP A 102 6.59 -9.39 -1.50
N PHE A 103 6.77 -8.23 -0.86
CA PHE A 103 8.09 -7.61 -0.76
C PHE A 103 9.04 -8.42 0.12
N GLU A 104 8.55 -9.10 1.17
CA GLU A 104 9.35 -10.05 1.96
C GLU A 104 9.79 -11.24 1.11
N ILE A 105 8.87 -11.84 0.36
CA ILE A 105 9.15 -12.98 -0.52
C ILE A 105 10.14 -12.61 -1.63
N LEU A 106 9.99 -11.42 -2.21
CA LEU A 106 10.88 -10.87 -3.24
C LEU A 106 12.21 -10.35 -2.67
N GLY A 107 12.35 -10.25 -1.35
CA GLY A 107 13.56 -9.79 -0.67
C GLY A 107 13.84 -8.29 -0.88
N PHE A 108 12.80 -7.48 -1.02
CA PHE A 108 12.89 -6.02 -1.14
C PHE A 108 13.20 -5.36 0.21
N TRP A 109 12.72 -5.95 1.30
CA TRP A 109 13.07 -5.54 2.65
C TRP A 109 14.46 -6.08 3.04
N LYS A 110 15.41 -5.18 3.33
CA LYS A 110 16.76 -5.53 3.80
C LYS A 110 17.19 -4.66 4.98
#